data_AF-A0A8X6F4Q5-F1
#
_entry.id   AF-A0A8X6F4Q5-F1
#
_cell.length_a   1.000
_cell.length_b   1.000
_cell.length_c   1.000
_cell.angle_alpha   90.00
_cell.angle_beta   90.00
_cell.angle_gamma   90.00
#
_symmetry.space_group_name_H-M   'P 1'
#
loop_
_entity.id
_entity.type
_entity.pdbx_description
1 polymer ?
#
loop_
_entity_poly.entity_id
_entity_poly.type
_entity_poly.pdbx_seq_one_letter_code
_entity_poly.pdbx_strand_id
1 'polypeptide(L)'
;MKQEFDSIPPLSERPLKVVIKGLLASTDINDIKTDLTNQGFPIIKVAQLTQRQSKFPLPLFMVEIRKHVPDAPDIFDLRKCCYLSVTVDWFRKRPGAT
;
A
#
# COMPACT_ATOMS: atom_id res chain seq x y z
N MET A 1 24.39 15.35 25.79
CA MET A 1 24.52 14.57 24.54
C MET A 1 23.43 13.49 24.58
N LYS A 2 22.28 13.71 23.92
CA LYS A 2 21.23 12.68 23.83
C LYS A 2 21.48 11.92 22.54
N GLN A 3 21.81 10.65 22.67
CA GLN A 3 21.91 9.73 21.55
C GLN A 3 20.51 9.15 21.36
N GLU A 4 19.79 9.63 20.34
CA GLU A 4 18.50 9.07 19.94
C GLU A 4 18.78 7.77 19.20
N PHE A 5 18.59 6.65 19.89
CA PHE A 5 18.59 5.33 19.27
C PHE A 5 17.23 5.15 18.60
N ASP A 6 17.17 5.29 17.27
CA ASP A 6 15.99 4.88 16.49
C ASP A 6 15.76 3.37 16.71
N SER A 7 14.84 3.06 17.62
CA SER A 7 14.45 1.69 17.92
C SER A 7 13.76 1.11 16.71
N ILE A 8 14.39 0.13 16.05
CA ILE A 8 13.78 -0.59 14.93
C ILE A 8 12.49 -1.25 15.47
N PRO A 9 11.31 -0.95 14.90
CA PRO A 9 10.07 -1.51 15.40
C PRO A 9 10.10 -3.04 15.29
N PRO A 10 9.51 -3.76 16.25
CA PRO A 10 9.44 -5.20 16.24
C PRO A 10 8.78 -5.70 14.95
N LEU A 11 9.14 -6.91 14.50
CA LEU A 11 8.67 -7.46 13.23
C LEU A 11 7.14 -7.53 13.12
N SER A 12 6.45 -7.69 14.24
CA SER A 12 4.98 -7.67 14.35
C SER A 12 4.37 -6.33 13.94
N GLU A 13 5.01 -5.22 14.30
CA GLU A 13 4.51 -3.87 13.99
C GLU A 13 4.80 -3.42 12.57
N ARG A 14 5.63 -4.17 11.82
CA ARG A 14 6.01 -3.81 10.46
C ARG A 14 4.78 -3.81 9.55
N PRO A 15 4.49 -2.71 8.86
CA PRO A 15 3.33 -2.62 7.99
C PRO A 15 3.40 -3.64 6.85
N LEU A 16 2.23 -4.12 6.44
CA LEU A 16 2.08 -4.95 5.25
C LEU A 16 2.14 -4.04 4.02
N LYS A 17 2.94 -4.39 3.02
CA LYS A 17 2.99 -3.69 1.74
C LYS A 17 2.41 -4.57 0.64
N VAL A 18 1.42 -4.04 -0.06
CA VAL A 18 0.77 -4.69 -1.21
C VAL A 18 0.76 -3.77 -2.42
N VAL A 19 0.49 -4.34 -3.59
CA VAL A 19 0.26 -3.61 -4.84
C VAL A 19 -1.17 -3.88 -5.29
N ILE A 20 -1.94 -2.81 -5.47
CA ILE A 20 -3.26 -2.85 -6.10
C ILE A 20 -3.12 -2.55 -7.59
N LYS A 21 -3.74 -3.39 -8.41
CA LYS A 21 -3.82 -3.26 -9.88
C LYS A 21 -5.28 -3.15 -10.31
N GLY A 22 -5.52 -2.66 -11.52
CA GLY A 22 -6.87 -2.51 -12.09
C GLY A 22 -7.48 -1.11 -11.93
N LEU A 23 -6.77 -0.20 -11.24
CA LEU A 23 -7.10 1.21 -11.15
C LEU A 23 -6.47 2.00 -12.30
N LEU A 24 -7.06 3.14 -12.66
CA LEU A 24 -6.49 4.02 -13.68
C LEU A 24 -5.29 4.78 -13.12
N ALA A 25 -4.30 5.07 -13.97
CA ALA A 25 -3.16 5.88 -13.56
C ALA A 25 -3.54 7.33 -13.19
N SER A 26 -4.73 7.78 -13.59
CA SER A 26 -5.29 9.09 -13.25
C SER A 26 -6.11 9.09 -11.95
N THR A 27 -6.32 7.94 -11.31
CA THR A 27 -7.09 7.85 -10.06
C THR A 27 -6.32 8.53 -8.93
N ASP A 28 -7.00 9.39 -8.17
CA ASP A 28 -6.38 10.12 -7.06
C ASP A 28 -6.06 9.17 -5.89
N ILE A 29 -4.88 9.37 -5.30
CA ILE A 29 -4.42 8.51 -4.19
C ILE A 29 -5.22 8.71 -2.90
N ASN A 30 -5.84 9.87 -2.70
CA ASN A 30 -6.70 10.14 -1.55
C ASN A 30 -8.06 9.48 -1.70
N ASP A 31 -8.59 9.39 -2.93
CA ASP A 31 -9.81 8.64 -3.21
C ASP A 31 -9.60 7.15 -2.90
N ILE A 32 -8.47 6.59 -3.34
CA ILE A 32 -8.10 5.20 -3.03
C ILE A 32 -7.95 5.01 -1.52
N LYS A 33 -7.25 5.92 -0.83
CA LYS A 33 -7.07 5.85 0.61
C LYS A 33 -8.40 5.90 1.36
N THR A 34 -9.30 6.79 0.94
CA THR A 34 -10.61 6.98 1.56
C THR A 34 -11.50 5.77 1.34
N ASP A 35 -11.57 5.25 0.11
CA ASP A 35 -12.35 4.07 -0.23
C ASP A 35 -11.90 2.84 0.58
N LEU A 36 -10.59 2.57 0.62
CA LEU A 36 -10.05 1.46 1.41
C LEU A 36 -10.29 1.63 2.92
N THR A 37 -10.19 2.85 3.43
CA THR A 37 -10.49 3.14 4.84
C THR A 37 -11.97 2.90 5.16
N ASN A 38 -12.87 3.31 4.27
CA ASN A 38 -14.31 3.07 4.38
C ASN A 38 -14.67 1.58 4.32
N GLN A 39 -13.88 0.77 3.60
CA GLN A 39 -14.00 -0.69 3.58
C GLN A 39 -13.42 -1.38 4.83
N GLY A 40 -12.87 -0.61 5.79
CA GLY A 40 -12.35 -1.14 7.07
C GLY A 40 -10.86 -1.48 7.07
N PHE A 41 -10.12 -1.17 5.99
CA PHE A 41 -8.68 -1.41 5.96
C PHE A 41 -7.91 -0.30 6.68
N PRO A 42 -6.98 -0.64 7.59
CA PRO A 42 -6.19 0.36 8.31
C PRO A 42 -5.02 0.88 7.47
N ILE A 43 -5.32 1.77 6.52
CA ILE A 43 -4.35 2.29 5.56
C ILE A 43 -3.42 3.34 6.19
N ILE A 44 -2.12 3.07 6.12
CA ILE A 44 -1.07 4.01 6.54
C ILE A 44 -0.74 4.96 5.38
N LYS A 45 -0.44 4.39 4.20
CA LYS A 45 0.03 5.13 3.04
C LYS A 45 -0.43 4.51 1.74
N VAL A 46 -0.75 5.35 0.77
CA VAL A 46 -0.96 4.98 -0.64
C VAL A 46 0.05 5.75 -1.47
N ALA A 47 0.69 5.08 -2.42
CA ALA A 47 1.62 5.71 -3.36
C ALA A 47 1.49 5.09 -4.74
N GLN A 48 1.41 5.94 -5.77
CA GLN A 48 1.45 5.46 -7.15
C GLN A 48 2.89 5.08 -7.52
N LEU A 49 3.07 3.90 -8.09
CA LEU A 49 4.37 3.47 -8.61
C LEU A 49 4.66 4.18 -9.93
N THR A 50 5.93 4.47 -10.17
CA THR A 50 6.39 5.09 -11.41
C THR A 50 7.42 4.22 -12.12
N GLN A 51 7.54 4.41 -13.42
CA GLN A 51 8.66 3.88 -14.18
C GLN A 51 9.98 4.50 -13.68
N ARG A 52 11.03 3.68 -13.53
CA ARG A 52 12.28 4.12 -12.89
C ARG A 52 12.95 5.28 -13.63
N GLN A 53 13.05 5.14 -14.95
CA GLN A 53 13.77 6.06 -15.82
C GLN A 53 12.90 7.27 -16.16
N SER A 54 11.75 7.05 -16.80
CA SER A 54 10.87 8.12 -17.29
C SER A 54 10.07 8.81 -16.20
N LYS A 55 9.99 8.24 -14.99
CA LYS A 55 9.11 8.68 -13.89
C LYS A 55 7.62 8.68 -14.25
N PHE A 56 7.25 8.04 -15.36
CA PHE A 56 5.87 7.98 -15.80
C PHE A 56 5.00 7.20 -14.79
N PRO A 57 3.82 7.72 -14.40
CA PRO A 57 2.92 7.07 -13.46
C PRO A 57 2.39 5.75 -14.02
N LEU A 58 2.45 4.70 -13.23
CA LEU A 58 1.89 3.39 -13.58
C LEU A 58 0.52 3.22 -12.93
N PRO A 59 -0.38 2.43 -13.54
CA PRO A 59 -1.64 2.00 -12.93
C PRO A 59 -1.40 0.93 -11.85
N LEU A 60 -0.42 1.16 -10.97
CA LEU A 60 0.01 0.28 -9.90
C LEU A 60 0.15 1.12 -8.64
N PHE A 61 -0.62 0.79 -7.61
CA PHE A 61 -0.64 1.55 -6.36
C PHE A 61 -0.08 0.70 -5.24
N MET A 62 1.01 1.15 -4.64
CA MET A 62 1.56 0.55 -3.43
C MET A 62 0.76 1.04 -2.23
N VAL A 63 0.27 0.10 -1.42
CA VAL A 63 -0.49 0.40 -0.22
C VAL A 63 0.24 -0.19 0.98
N GLU A 64 0.46 0.65 1.99
CA GLU A 64 0.98 0.25 3.30
C GLU A 64 -0.16 0.16 4.30
N ILE A 65 -0.29 -0.98 4.94
CA ILE A 65 -1.42 -1.35 5.81
C ILE A 65 -0.86 -1.69 7.18
N ARG A 66 -1.51 -1.20 8.24
CA ARG A 66 -1.14 -1.53 9.61
C ARG A 66 -1.51 -2.98 9.89
N LYS A 67 -0.54 -3.79 10.31
CA LYS A 67 -0.81 -5.15 10.80
C LYS A 67 -1.37 -5.07 12.22
N HIS A 68 -2.20 -6.05 12.60
CA HIS A 68 -2.78 -6.19 13.95
C HIS A 68 -3.87 -5.16 14.32
N VAL A 69 -4.78 -4.91 13.39
CA VAL A 69 -6.09 -4.34 13.76
C VAL A 69 -7.08 -5.50 13.90
N PRO A 70 -7.66 -5.74 15.09
CA PRO A 70 -8.68 -6.77 15.25
C PRO A 70 -9.85 -6.51 14.29
N ASP A 71 -10.41 -7.58 13.74
CA ASP A 71 -11.55 -7.55 12.81
C ASP A 71 -11.30 -6.86 11.46
N ALA A 72 -10.04 -6.50 11.15
CA ALA A 72 -9.71 -5.98 9.82
C ALA A 72 -9.85 -7.07 8.74
N PRO A 73 -10.51 -6.79 7.61
CA PRO A 73 -10.61 -7.73 6.50
C PRO A 73 -9.25 -8.06 5.89
N ASP A 74 -9.12 -9.25 5.28
CA ASP A 74 -7.92 -9.60 4.53
C ASP A 74 -7.87 -8.79 3.22
N ILE A 75 -6.79 -8.03 3.04
CA ILE A 75 -6.59 -7.22 1.85
C ILE A 75 -6.48 -8.06 0.58
N PHE A 76 -6.03 -9.32 0.66
CA PHE A 76 -5.91 -10.19 -0.52
C PHE A 76 -7.28 -10.62 -1.09
N ASP A 77 -8.34 -10.48 -0.29
CA ASP A 77 -9.72 -10.71 -0.70
C ASP A 77 -10.39 -9.48 -1.32
N LEU A 78 -9.72 -8.32 -1.34
CA LEU A 78 -10.19 -7.13 -2.03
C LEU A 78 -10.40 -7.43 -3.52
N ARG A 79 -11.62 -7.16 -4.01
CA ARG A 79 -11.99 -7.31 -5.44
C ARG A 79 -12.47 -6.01 -6.08
N LYS A 80 -12.88 -5.01 -5.28
CA LYS A 80 -13.37 -3.72 -5.78
C LYS A 80 -12.77 -2.57 -4.99
N CYS A 81 -12.39 -1.51 -5.70
CA CYS A 81 -11.90 -0.27 -5.12
C CYS A 81 -12.26 0.88 -6.07
N CYS A 82 -12.77 2.00 -5.54
CA CYS A 82 -13.17 3.16 -6.35
C CYS A 82 -14.09 2.79 -7.54
N TYR A 83 -15.08 1.92 -7.30
CA TYR A 83 -16.02 1.39 -8.32
C TYR A 83 -15.40 0.55 -9.44
N LEU A 84 -14.10 0.26 -9.38
CA LEU A 84 -13.38 -0.56 -10.35
C LEU A 84 -13.08 -1.95 -9.78
N SER A 85 -12.93 -2.93 -10.67
CA SER A 85 -12.47 -4.27 -10.29
C SER A 85 -10.95 -4.26 -10.14
N VAL A 86 -10.45 -4.80 -9.03
CA VAL A 86 -9.03 -4.74 -8.68
C VAL A 86 -8.48 -6.11 -8.29
N THR A 87 -7.17 -6.25 -8.40
CA THR A 87 -6.42 -7.41 -7.91
C THR A 87 -5.30 -6.94 -6.98
N VAL A 88 -5.04 -7.71 -5.94
CA VAL A 88 -4.01 -7.41 -4.94
C VAL A 88 -2.88 -8.42 -5.03
N ASP A 89 -1.66 -7.92 -5.11
CA ASP A 89 -0.43 -8.72 -5.10
C ASP A 89 0.49 -8.31 -3.97
N TRP A 90 1.36 -9.23 -3.54
CA TRP A 90 2.46 -8.92 -2.63
C TRP A 90 3.38 -7.85 -3.22
N PHE A 91 3.75 -6.84 -2.43
CA PHE A 91 4.79 -5.91 -2.84
C PHE A 91 6.14 -6.62 -2.88
N ARG A 92 6.71 -6.76 -4.07
CA ARG A 92 8.05 -7.32 -4.27
C ARG A 92 9.05 -6.20 -4.46
N LYS A 93 10.07 -6.16 -3.60
CA LYS A 93 11.25 -5.34 -3.87
C LYS A 93 11.92 -5.84 -5.15
N ARG A 94 12.42 -4.92 -5.97
CA ARG A 94 13.22 -5.31 -7.13
C ARG A 94 14.52 -5.95 -6.63
N PRO A 95 14.96 -7.08 -7.19
CA PRO A 95 16.29 -7.63 -6.90
C PRO A 95 17.35 -6.60 -7.30
N GLY A 96 18.32 -6.33 -6.42
CA GLY A 96 19.45 -5.42 -6.68
C GLY A 96 19.35 -4.00 -6.10
N ALA A 97 18.38 -3.71 -5.23
CA ALA A 97 18.42 -2.53 -4.37
C ALA A 97 19.10 -2.91 -3.03
N THR A 98 20.43 -2.78 -2.98
CA THR A 98 21.25 -2.87 -1.76
C THR A 98 21.60 -1.47 -1.31
#